data_AF-E0NL87-F1
#
_entry.id   AF-E0NL87-F1
#
_cell.length_a   1.000
_cell.length_b   1.000
_cell.length_c   1.000
_cell.angle_alpha   90.00
_cell.angle_beta   90.00
_cell.angle_gamma   90.00
#
_symmetry.space_group_name_H-M   'P 1'
#
loop_
_entity.id
_entity.type
_entity.pdbx_description
1 polymer ?
#
loop_
_entity_poly.entity_id
_entity_poly.type
_entity_poly.pdbx_seq_one_letter_code
_entity_poly.pdbx_strand_id
1 'polypeptide(L)'
;MTLYEQINEQFNFELQSGYIYLDMAAKLKEQGMEGFAHFMMKQAHEEYEHAMKLYNFLFDIDEKVEYLDIKKPNVEFKSFTEIFKEALAHEKEVTARIHALYKRATEEEDYRAVELLGWFVNEQVEEEDNFRTIVEKFERIHENWSGLYIYDHELGARG
;
A
#
# COMPACT_ATOMS: atom_id res chain seq x y z
N MET A 1 13.19 -19.44 -7.15
CA MET A 1 12.03 -19.48 -6.25
C MET A 1 10.84 -20.06 -6.96
N THR A 2 9.96 -20.77 -6.27
CA THR A 2 8.63 -21.19 -6.75
C THR A 2 7.68 -20.00 -6.83
N LEU A 3 6.49 -20.17 -7.41
CA LEU A 3 5.44 -19.14 -7.39
C LEU A 3 4.99 -18.85 -5.96
N TYR A 4 4.77 -19.86 -5.14
CA TYR A 4 4.29 -19.70 -3.76
C TYR A 4 5.33 -19.09 -2.81
N GLU A 5 6.63 -19.29 -3.06
CA GLU A 5 7.69 -18.53 -2.39
C GLU A 5 7.59 -17.02 -2.71
N GLN A 6 7.27 -16.64 -3.95
CA GLN A 6 7.06 -15.24 -4.31
C GLN A 6 5.75 -14.66 -3.77
N ILE A 7 4.71 -15.48 -3.63
CA ILE A 7 3.47 -15.08 -2.94
C ILE A 7 3.76 -14.84 -1.46
N ASN A 8 4.61 -15.65 -0.81
CA ASN A 8 5.10 -15.37 0.54
C ASN A 8 5.89 -14.05 0.64
N GLU A 9 6.76 -13.77 -0.35
CA GLU A 9 7.47 -12.48 -0.42
C GLU A 9 6.50 -11.30 -0.60
N GLN A 10 5.41 -11.48 -1.34
CA GLN A 10 4.37 -10.45 -1.48
C GLN A 10 3.58 -10.29 -0.20
N PHE A 11 3.18 -11.38 0.45
CA PHE A 11 2.56 -11.35 1.78
C PHE A 11 3.39 -10.51 2.77
N ASN A 12 4.70 -10.77 2.82
CA ASN A 12 5.59 -10.00 3.68
C ASN A 12 5.75 -8.55 3.23
N PHE A 13 5.62 -8.27 1.93
CA PHE A 13 5.67 -6.90 1.43
C PHE A 13 4.42 -6.12 1.78
N GLU A 14 3.22 -6.69 1.73
CA GLU A 14 2.01 -6.00 2.20
C GLU A 14 2.10 -5.69 3.72
N LEU A 15 2.66 -6.61 4.52
CA LEU A 15 2.98 -6.31 5.92
C LEU A 15 3.96 -5.14 6.05
N GLN A 16 4.97 -5.07 5.18
CA GLN A 16 5.92 -3.97 5.14
C GLN A 16 5.26 -2.66 4.68
N SER A 17 4.35 -2.69 3.70
CA SER A 17 3.54 -1.56 3.23
C SER A 17 2.75 -0.97 4.39
N GLY A 18 2.00 -1.80 5.12
CA GLY A 18 1.28 -1.36 6.31
C GLY A 18 2.21 -0.75 7.36
N TYR A 19 3.39 -1.33 7.58
CA TYR A 19 4.37 -0.77 8.53
C TYR A 19 4.97 0.58 8.08
N ILE A 20 5.15 0.78 6.77
CA ILE A 20 5.55 2.05 6.17
C ILE A 20 4.45 3.10 6.37
N TYR A 21 3.19 2.74 6.14
CA TYR A 21 2.05 3.66 6.33
C TYR A 21 1.84 4.05 7.79
N LEU A 22 2.12 3.16 8.75
CA LEU A 22 2.16 3.54 10.17
C LEU A 22 3.23 4.58 10.48
N ASP A 23 4.43 4.49 9.88
CA ASP A 23 5.49 5.49 10.04
C ASP A 23 5.10 6.83 9.40
N MET A 24 4.50 6.79 8.21
CA MET A 24 3.95 7.99 7.56
C MET A 24 2.88 8.66 8.42
N ALA A 25 1.93 7.88 8.96
CA ALA A 25 0.89 8.39 9.84
C ALA A 25 1.46 9.05 11.09
N ALA A 26 2.43 8.40 11.75
CA ALA A 26 3.08 8.94 12.94
C ALA A 26 3.74 10.30 12.64
N LYS A 27 4.49 10.40 11.54
CA LYS A 27 5.16 11.65 11.16
C LYS A 27 4.18 12.75 10.76
N LEU A 28 3.10 12.43 10.07
CA LEU A 28 2.03 13.39 9.76
C LEU A 28 1.36 13.92 11.02
N LYS A 29 1.12 13.04 12.00
CA LYS A 29 0.58 13.41 13.31
C LYS A 29 1.53 14.32 14.09
N GLU A 30 2.84 14.07 14.04
CA GLU A 30 3.87 14.95 14.62
C GLU A 30 3.89 16.36 13.98
N GLN A 31 3.46 16.48 12.73
CA GLN A 31 3.26 17.78 12.06
C GLN A 31 1.89 18.43 12.35
N GLY A 32 1.04 17.81 13.17
CA GLY A 32 -0.29 18.31 13.50
C GLY A 32 -1.36 18.08 12.44
N MET A 33 -1.11 17.19 11.47
CA MET A 33 -2.04 16.84 10.38
C MET A 33 -2.80 15.56 10.72
N GLU A 34 -3.87 15.69 11.51
CA GLU A 34 -4.63 14.56 12.05
C GLU A 34 -5.41 13.80 10.96
N GLY A 35 -5.95 14.51 9.96
CA GLY A 35 -6.70 13.88 8.88
C GLY A 35 -5.83 13.13 7.88
N PHE A 36 -4.66 13.66 7.53
CA PHE A 36 -3.66 12.95 6.74
C PHE A 36 -3.13 11.73 7.49
N ALA A 37 -2.87 11.86 8.80
CA ALA A 37 -2.46 10.73 9.62
C ALA A 37 -3.54 9.65 9.68
N HIS A 38 -4.81 10.04 9.85
CA HIS A 38 -5.95 9.12 9.83
C HIS A 38 -6.05 8.35 8.51
N PHE A 39 -5.88 9.04 7.37
CA PHE A 39 -5.84 8.38 6.06
C PHE A 39 -4.74 7.31 5.99
N MET A 40 -3.50 7.66 6.36
CA MET A 40 -2.39 6.69 6.35
C MET A 40 -2.59 5.54 7.34
N MET A 41 -3.22 5.80 8.51
CA MET A 41 -3.59 4.74 9.44
C MET A 41 -4.57 3.76 8.81
N LYS A 42 -5.54 4.23 8.02
CA LYS A 42 -6.47 3.36 7.31
C LYS A 42 -5.81 2.55 6.24
N GLN A 43 -4.98 3.19 5.41
CA GLN A 43 -4.19 2.49 4.41
C GLN A 43 -3.36 1.37 5.08
N ALA A 44 -2.74 1.65 6.22
CA ALA A 44 -2.00 0.61 6.95
C ALA A 44 -2.84 -0.60 7.33
N HIS A 45 -4.11 -0.41 7.70
CA HIS A 45 -5.01 -1.52 7.99
C HIS A 45 -5.41 -2.27 6.72
N GLU A 46 -5.70 -1.55 5.63
CA GLU A 46 -6.04 -2.12 4.32
C GLU A 46 -4.88 -3.02 3.82
N GLU A 47 -3.62 -2.59 3.93
CA GLU A 47 -2.46 -3.42 3.59
C GLU A 47 -2.34 -4.69 4.44
N TYR A 48 -2.76 -4.65 5.70
CA TYR A 48 -2.81 -5.86 6.52
C TYR A 48 -3.92 -6.80 6.06
N GLU A 49 -5.04 -6.27 5.55
CA GLU A 49 -6.08 -7.10 4.93
C GLU A 49 -5.58 -7.72 3.62
N HIS A 50 -4.80 -6.97 2.81
CA HIS A 50 -4.11 -7.48 1.62
C HIS A 50 -3.16 -8.63 1.97
N ALA A 51 -2.31 -8.44 2.98
CA ALA A 51 -1.43 -9.48 3.51
C ALA A 51 -2.24 -10.72 3.93
N MET A 52 -3.33 -10.53 4.68
CA MET A 52 -4.16 -11.64 5.15
C MET A 52 -4.86 -12.39 4.02
N LYS A 53 -5.17 -11.72 2.90
CA LYS A 53 -5.72 -12.40 1.71
C LYS A 53 -4.71 -13.38 1.10
N LEU A 54 -3.44 -12.98 0.99
CA LEU A 54 -2.35 -13.86 0.51
C LEU A 54 -2.07 -15.00 1.51
N TYR A 55 -2.06 -14.69 2.80
CA TYR A 55 -1.93 -15.67 3.88
C TYR A 55 -3.00 -16.76 3.78
N ASN A 56 -4.28 -16.36 3.68
CA ASN A 56 -5.40 -17.30 3.64
C ASN A 56 -5.34 -18.16 2.38
N PHE A 57 -5.03 -17.54 1.23
CA PHE A 57 -4.86 -18.28 -0.02
C PHE A 57 -3.81 -19.40 0.10
N LEU A 58 -2.64 -19.12 0.69
CA LEU A 58 -1.60 -20.14 0.87
C LEU A 58 -2.11 -21.32 1.70
N PHE A 59 -2.85 -21.06 2.78
CA PHE A 59 -3.44 -22.13 3.59
C PHE A 59 -4.53 -22.91 2.85
N ASP A 60 -5.36 -22.25 2.05
CA ASP A 60 -6.45 -22.89 1.29
C ASP A 60 -5.95 -23.90 0.24
N ILE A 61 -4.67 -23.82 -0.14
CA ILE A 61 -4.03 -24.73 -1.10
C ILE A 61 -2.96 -25.64 -0.48
N ASP A 62 -2.96 -25.79 0.86
CA ASP A 62 -2.00 -26.58 1.64
C ASP A 62 -0.53 -26.12 1.50
N GLU A 63 -0.30 -24.85 1.16
CA GLU A 63 1.02 -24.22 1.12
C GLU A 63 1.39 -23.60 2.48
N LYS A 64 2.68 -23.37 2.69
CA LYS A 64 3.19 -22.80 3.95
C LYS A 64 3.34 -21.29 3.86
N VAL A 65 3.00 -20.63 4.95
CA VAL A 65 3.35 -19.22 5.18
C VAL A 65 4.73 -19.13 5.79
N GLU A 66 5.58 -18.30 5.19
CA GLU A 66 6.92 -17.97 5.67
C GLU A 66 6.99 -16.48 6.00
N TYR A 67 7.47 -16.17 7.20
CA TYR A 67 7.66 -14.78 7.66
C TYR A 67 9.09 -14.35 7.38
N LEU A 68 9.26 -13.18 6.77
CA LEU A 68 10.56 -12.58 6.53
C LEU A 68 10.76 -11.38 7.46
N ASP A 69 11.98 -10.87 7.51
CA ASP A 69 12.27 -9.67 8.28
C ASP A 69 11.50 -8.47 7.71
N ILE A 70 10.77 -7.77 8.58
CA ILE A 70 10.17 -6.48 8.27
C ILE A 70 11.16 -5.39 8.70
N LYS A 71 11.65 -4.62 7.74
CA LYS A 71 12.62 -3.56 7.99
C LYS A 71 11.93 -2.40 8.68
N LYS A 72 12.64 -1.79 9.64
CA LYS A 72 12.21 -0.52 10.24
C LYS A 72 12.00 0.51 9.11
N PRO A 73 10.81 1.13 9.02
CA PRO A 73 10.57 2.19 8.06
C PRO A 73 11.39 3.43 8.42
N ASN A 74 11.80 4.17 7.39
CA ASN A 74 12.62 5.37 7.53
C ASN A 74 12.17 6.43 6.52
N VAL A 75 10.87 6.73 6.49
CA VAL A 75 10.28 7.68 5.55
C VAL A 75 10.69 9.11 5.91
N GLU A 76 11.64 9.69 5.20
CA GLU A 76 11.99 11.10 5.39
C GLU A 76 11.24 11.94 4.35
N PHE A 77 10.69 13.08 4.73
CA PHE A 77 10.05 14.01 3.79
C PHE A 77 10.31 15.47 4.16
N LYS A 78 10.30 16.34 3.16
CA LYS A 78 10.49 17.79 3.30
C LYS A 78 9.20 18.57 3.10
N SER A 79 8.16 17.93 2.57
CA SER A 79 6.85 18.54 2.35
C SER A 79 5.72 17.50 2.35
N PHE A 80 4.48 17.92 2.57
CA PHE A 80 3.33 17.00 2.54
C PHE A 80 3.12 16.43 1.12
N THR A 81 3.43 17.21 0.08
CA THR A 81 3.44 16.68 -1.29
C THR A 81 4.44 15.53 -1.46
N GLU A 82 5.63 15.62 -0.84
CA GLU A 82 6.67 14.60 -0.96
C GLU A 82 6.24 13.27 -0.32
N ILE A 83 5.71 13.26 0.90
CA ILE A 83 5.33 12.02 1.57
C ILE A 83 4.21 11.26 0.82
N PHE A 84 3.24 11.96 0.23
CA PHE A 84 2.20 11.31 -0.58
C PHE A 84 2.68 10.88 -1.97
N LYS A 85 3.73 11.52 -2.51
CA LYS A 85 4.41 11.03 -3.72
C LYS A 85 5.20 9.76 -3.45
N GLU A 86 5.85 9.66 -2.29
CA GLU A 86 6.53 8.44 -1.85
C GLU A 86 5.51 7.30 -1.67
N ALA A 87 4.35 7.56 -1.06
CA ALA A 87 3.26 6.59 -0.97
C ALA A 87 2.77 6.12 -2.36
N LEU A 88 2.52 7.04 -3.29
CA LEU A 88 2.15 6.69 -4.67
C LEU A 88 3.26 5.89 -5.39
N ALA A 89 4.52 6.19 -5.13
CA ALA A 89 5.65 5.45 -5.71
C ALA A 89 5.72 4.02 -5.14
N HIS A 90 5.46 3.87 -3.84
CA HIS A 90 5.36 2.58 -3.18
C HIS A 90 4.22 1.74 -3.77
N GLU A 91 3.04 2.30 -3.96
CA GLU A 91 1.92 1.58 -4.59
C GLU A 91 2.22 1.11 -6.01
N LYS A 92 2.96 1.91 -6.79
CA LYS A 92 3.43 1.48 -8.12
C LYS A 92 4.42 0.31 -8.05
N GLU A 93 5.21 0.23 -6.99
CA GLU A 93 6.07 -0.93 -6.74
C GLU A 93 5.23 -2.17 -6.40
N VAL A 94 4.22 -2.03 -5.53
CA VAL A 94 3.26 -3.11 -5.22
C VAL A 94 2.61 -3.61 -6.52
N THR A 95 2.08 -2.71 -7.35
CA THR A 95 1.49 -3.04 -8.66
C THR A 95 2.46 -3.80 -9.56
N ALA A 96 3.71 -3.34 -9.67
CA ALA A 96 4.70 -3.99 -10.51
C ALA A 96 5.00 -5.43 -10.04
N ARG A 97 5.02 -5.66 -8.72
CA ARG A 97 5.21 -6.98 -8.13
C ARG A 97 4.01 -7.89 -8.38
N ILE A 98 2.78 -7.38 -8.21
CA ILE A 98 1.55 -8.10 -8.53
C ILE A 98 1.50 -8.49 -10.01
N HIS A 99 1.86 -7.58 -10.93
CA HIS A 99 1.95 -7.90 -12.36
C HIS A 99 2.97 -9.00 -12.67
N ALA A 100 4.12 -8.99 -12.00
CA ALA A 100 5.13 -10.04 -12.15
C ALA A 100 4.61 -11.40 -11.68
N LEU A 101 3.93 -11.44 -10.53
CA LEU A 101 3.28 -12.63 -10.00
C LEU A 101 2.17 -13.14 -10.93
N TYR A 102 1.29 -12.24 -11.39
CA TYR A 102 0.17 -12.59 -12.27
C TYR A 102 0.66 -13.20 -13.58
N LYS A 103 1.68 -12.57 -14.19
CA LYS A 103 2.33 -13.09 -15.40
C LYS A 103 2.87 -14.50 -15.14
N ARG A 104 3.59 -14.69 -14.04
CA ARG A 104 4.20 -15.98 -13.70
C ARG A 104 3.15 -17.07 -13.45
N ALA A 105 2.11 -16.76 -12.68
CA ALA A 105 0.99 -17.68 -12.43
C ALA A 105 0.32 -18.11 -13.75
N THR A 106 0.19 -17.18 -14.69
CA THR A 106 -0.34 -17.48 -16.04
C THR A 106 0.60 -18.39 -16.84
N GLU A 107 1.91 -18.14 -16.80
CA GLU A 107 2.92 -18.96 -17.50
C GLU A 107 3.04 -20.38 -16.92
N GLU A 108 2.83 -20.54 -15.61
CA GLU A 108 2.83 -21.83 -14.92
C GLU A 108 1.46 -22.53 -14.95
N GLU A 109 0.45 -21.95 -15.62
CA GLU A 109 -0.93 -22.43 -15.69
C GLU A 109 -1.58 -22.67 -14.31
N ASP A 110 -1.14 -21.94 -13.27
CA ASP A 110 -1.76 -21.99 -11.95
C ASP A 110 -2.98 -21.05 -11.88
N TYR A 111 -4.11 -21.56 -12.35
CA TYR A 111 -5.36 -20.79 -12.43
C TYR A 111 -5.89 -20.32 -11.07
N ARG A 112 -5.53 -21.00 -9.96
CA ARG A 112 -5.92 -20.56 -8.61
C ARG A 112 -5.19 -19.29 -8.22
N ALA A 113 -3.88 -19.26 -8.47
CA ALA A 113 -3.07 -18.06 -8.25
C ALA A 113 -3.45 -16.94 -9.23
N VAL A 114 -3.78 -17.26 -10.49
CA VAL A 114 -4.29 -16.26 -11.45
C VAL A 114 -5.58 -15.61 -10.95
N GLU A 115 -6.53 -16.38 -10.42
CA GLU A 115 -7.78 -15.83 -9.87
C GLU A 115 -7.52 -14.92 -8.66
N LEU A 116 -6.70 -15.38 -7.70
CA LEU A 116 -6.29 -14.56 -6.55
C LEU A 116 -5.65 -13.24 -6.99
N LEU A 117 -4.63 -13.32 -7.85
CA LEU A 117 -3.85 -12.17 -8.29
C LEU A 117 -4.67 -11.25 -9.21
N GLY A 118 -5.68 -11.77 -9.89
CA GLY A 118 -6.65 -10.98 -10.64
C GLY A 118 -7.45 -10.01 -9.76
N TRP A 119 -7.72 -10.39 -8.50
CA TRP A 119 -8.30 -9.46 -7.53
C TRP A 119 -7.33 -8.30 -7.23
N PHE A 120 -6.06 -8.61 -6.93
CA PHE A 120 -5.03 -7.60 -6.64
C PHE A 120 -4.76 -6.67 -7.84
N VAL A 121 -4.83 -7.18 -9.07
CA VAL A 121 -4.71 -6.33 -10.26
C VAL A 121 -5.80 -5.26 -10.30
N ASN A 122 -7.03 -5.58 -9.91
CA ASN A 122 -8.11 -4.58 -9.84
C ASN A 122 -7.92 -3.65 -8.64
N GLU A 123 -7.54 -4.19 -7.49
CA GLU A 123 -7.30 -3.40 -6.26
C GLU A 123 -6.22 -2.34 -6.50
N GLN A 124 -5.08 -2.71 -7.08
CA GLN A 124 -3.99 -1.78 -7.34
C GLN A 124 -4.35 -0.65 -8.33
N VAL A 125 -5.37 -0.85 -9.18
CA VAL A 125 -5.90 0.25 -10.02
C VAL A 125 -6.60 1.29 -9.15
N GLU A 126 -7.36 0.86 -8.15
CA GLU A 126 -8.05 1.74 -7.21
C GLU A 126 -7.04 2.45 -6.28
N GLU A 127 -6.04 1.72 -5.78
CA GLU A 127 -4.97 2.27 -4.93
C GLU A 127 -4.17 3.37 -5.65
N GLU A 128 -3.68 3.08 -6.85
CA GLU A 128 -2.92 4.06 -7.63
C GLU A 128 -3.79 5.28 -8.00
N ASP A 129 -5.09 5.11 -8.25
CA ASP A 129 -5.99 6.22 -8.56
C ASP A 129 -6.25 7.11 -7.34
N ASN A 130 -6.46 6.49 -6.18
CA ASN A 130 -6.66 7.17 -4.90
C ASN A 130 -5.44 8.03 -4.56
N PHE A 131 -4.25 7.44 -4.54
CA PHE A 131 -3.02 8.17 -4.25
C PHE A 131 -2.68 9.23 -5.29
N ARG A 132 -2.90 8.97 -6.59
CA ARG A 132 -2.69 9.96 -7.66
C ARG A 132 -3.60 11.16 -7.49
N THR A 133 -4.89 10.95 -7.22
CA THR A 133 -5.86 12.01 -6.96
C THR A 133 -5.44 12.86 -5.75
N ILE A 134 -4.93 12.22 -4.71
CA ILE A 134 -4.42 12.92 -3.52
C ILE A 134 -3.20 13.77 -3.86
N VAL A 135 -2.22 13.21 -4.57
CA VAL A 135 -1.01 13.93 -4.99
C VAL A 135 -1.36 15.12 -5.88
N GLU A 136 -2.28 14.98 -6.84
CA GLU A 136 -2.71 16.09 -7.69
C GLU A 136 -3.31 17.26 -6.88
N LYS A 137 -4.05 16.97 -5.80
CA LYS A 137 -4.55 18.01 -4.90
C LYS A 137 -3.42 18.69 -4.14
N PHE A 138 -2.46 17.94 -3.59
CA PHE A 138 -1.29 18.51 -2.93
C PHE A 138 -0.48 19.42 -3.87
N GLU A 139 -0.26 18.99 -5.12
CA GLU A 139 0.44 19.78 -6.13
C GLU A 139 -0.27 21.11 -6.41
N ARG A 140 -1.61 21.15 -6.41
CA ARG A 140 -2.38 22.39 -6.59
C ARG A 140 -2.38 23.29 -5.36
N ILE A 141 -2.30 22.71 -4.16
CA ILE A 141 -2.23 23.46 -2.89
C ILE A 141 -0.88 24.17 -2.76
N HIS A 142 0.19 23.63 -3.36
CA HIS A 142 1.54 24.21 -3.34
C HIS A 142 2.03 24.54 -1.91
N GLU A 143 1.82 23.62 -0.97
CA GLU A 143 2.20 23.77 0.45
C GLU A 143 1.61 25.03 1.14
N ASN A 144 0.53 25.59 0.61
CA ASN A 144 -0.20 26.67 1.25
C ASN A 144 -0.95 26.13 2.47
N TRP A 145 -0.57 26.59 3.68
CA TRP A 145 -1.15 26.12 4.94
C TRP A 145 -2.67 26.19 5.03
N SER A 146 -3.30 27.23 4.48
CA SER A 146 -4.77 27.32 4.48
C SER A 146 -5.40 26.20 3.66
N GLY A 147 -4.84 25.90 2.49
CA GLY A 147 -5.27 24.79 1.65
C GLY A 147 -4.98 23.42 2.29
N LEU A 148 -3.81 23.28 2.93
CA LEU A 148 -3.43 22.06 3.63
C LEU A 148 -4.39 21.73 4.78
N TYR A 149 -4.75 22.70 5.63
CA TYR A 149 -5.71 22.45 6.72
C TYR A 149 -7.11 22.11 6.25
N ILE A 150 -7.57 22.74 5.16
CA ILE A 150 -8.86 22.38 4.53
C ILE A 150 -8.79 20.92 4.06
N TYR A 151 -7.70 20.57 3.38
CA TYR A 151 -7.56 19.23 2.81
C TYR A 151 -7.33 18.15 3.86
N ASP A 152 -6.62 18.46 4.94
CA ASP A 152 -6.46 17.59 6.11
C ASP A 152 -7.83 17.24 6.68
N HIS A 153 -8.68 18.24 6.91
CA HIS A 153 -10.04 18.01 7.37
C HIS A 153 -10.87 17.17 6.37
N GLU A 154 -10.72 17.37 5.06
CA GLU A 154 -11.39 16.54 4.04
C GLU A 154 -10.96 15.07 4.13
N LEU A 155 -9.65 14.78 4.23
CA LEU A 155 -9.14 13.41 4.31
C LEU A 155 -9.47 12.75 5.66
N GLY A 156 -9.49 13.52 6.75
CA GLY A 156 -9.90 13.03 8.07
C GLY A 156 -11.40 12.69 8.17
N ALA A 157 -12.23 13.27 7.31
CA ALA A 157 -13.66 12.99 7.26
C ALA A 157 -14.00 11.71 6.47
N ARG A 158 -13.02 11.08 5.82
CA ARG A 158 -13.23 9.82 5.08
C ARG A 158 -13.41 8.69 6.09
N GLY A 159 -14.66 8.18 6.16
CA GLY A 159 -15.13 7.09 7.00
C GLY A 159 -14.67 5.72 6.54
#